data_AF-A0A3N5TXM7-F1
#
_entry.id   AF-A0A3N5TXM7-F1
#
_cell.length_a   1.000
_cell.length_b   1.000
_cell.length_c   1.000
_cell.angle_alpha   90.00
_cell.angle_beta   90.00
_cell.angle_gamma   90.00
#
_symmetry.space_group_name_H-M   'P 1'
#
loop_
_entity.id
_entity.type
_entity.pdbx_description
1 polymer ?
#
loop_
_entity_poly.entity_id
_entity_poly.type
_entity_poly.pdbx_seq_one_letter_code
_entity_poly.pdbx_strand_id
1 'polypeptide(L)'
;MNLNIAFLQRYCLFLVFLGIFLCYLPAPSYGGEQVLLSEEFHNLDNWEPFYFPKIKSHSTYTTIDGDVLKAESRASASAIIYKTQFNVYDYPMLQWRWKIENIYLKGDATKKSGDDYPLRLYVMFKYDPAKAGILKKMKYETAKALYGKYPPHSTLNYIWANKSHSDKILTNPYAGEAKMIPVEQGTQKLNTWLVEQADIVEDYRRAFGEEPPAVASLAIMNDSDNTGESSISYLDYIKIYRKAQTP
;
A
#
# COMPACT_ATOMS: atom_id res chain seq x y z
N MET A 1 51.30 -46.22 72.90
CA MET A 1 50.37 -45.60 73.87
C MET A 1 49.24 -44.93 73.08
N ASN A 2 48.03 -45.52 73.14
CA ASN A 2 46.65 -44.98 73.07
C ASN A 2 46.43 -43.53 72.54
N LEU A 3 45.33 -43.13 71.90
CA LEU A 3 44.11 -43.66 71.25
C LEU A 3 43.32 -42.38 70.81
N ASN A 4 42.26 -42.53 70.00
CA ASN A 4 41.11 -41.63 69.69
C ASN A 4 41.10 -41.18 68.23
N ILE A 5 40.27 -41.70 67.30
CA ILE A 5 38.85 -42.13 67.36
C ILE A 5 37.94 -41.07 68.01
N ALA A 6 37.82 -39.91 67.37
CA ALA A 6 36.68 -39.00 67.54
C ALA A 6 36.70 -37.88 66.48
N PHE A 7 36.46 -38.19 65.20
CA PHE A 7 36.15 -37.13 64.21
C PHE A 7 35.23 -37.58 63.08
N LEU A 8 34.41 -38.60 63.33
CA LEU A 8 33.46 -39.14 62.34
C LEU A 8 32.01 -38.90 62.78
N GLN A 9 31.66 -37.65 63.07
CA GLN A 9 30.27 -37.31 63.40
C GLN A 9 30.00 -35.80 63.24
N ARG A 10 30.08 -35.27 62.00
CA ARG A 10 29.59 -33.90 61.75
C ARG A 10 29.21 -33.49 60.32
N TYR A 11 29.25 -34.39 59.33
CA TYR A 11 28.89 -34.02 57.95
C TYR A 11 27.73 -34.84 57.37
N CYS A 12 26.75 -35.19 58.21
CA CYS A 12 25.40 -35.51 57.76
C CYS A 12 24.56 -34.23 57.74
N LEU A 13 24.80 -33.33 56.79
CA LEU A 13 23.83 -32.33 56.33
C LEU A 13 24.39 -31.57 55.11
N PHE A 14 24.55 -32.27 53.98
CA PHE A 14 24.62 -31.63 52.66
C PHE A 14 23.55 -32.28 51.78
N LEU A 15 22.31 -32.19 52.25
CA LEU A 15 21.12 -32.42 51.45
C LEU A 15 20.81 -31.12 50.69
N VAL A 16 20.78 -31.26 49.37
CA VAL A 16 19.81 -30.62 48.47
C VAL A 16 19.83 -29.09 48.42
N PHE A 17 20.72 -28.53 47.61
CA PHE A 17 20.41 -27.37 46.77
C PHE A 17 21.27 -27.44 45.49
N LEU A 18 21.08 -28.52 44.71
CA LEU A 18 21.49 -28.49 43.31
C LEU A 18 20.48 -27.59 42.60
N GLY A 19 20.85 -26.32 42.48
CA GLY A 19 20.04 -25.30 41.81
C GLY A 19 19.65 -25.78 40.43
N ILE A 20 18.36 -26.02 40.23
CA ILE A 20 17.75 -26.02 38.91
C ILE A 20 17.84 -24.57 38.43
N PHE A 21 19.00 -24.19 37.89
CA PHE A 21 19.11 -23.02 37.04
C PHE A 21 18.43 -23.44 35.74
N LEU A 22 17.10 -23.38 35.72
CA LEU A 22 16.34 -23.44 34.48
C LEU A 22 16.81 -22.22 33.69
N CYS A 23 17.75 -22.43 32.78
CA CYS A 23 18.08 -21.44 31.77
C CYS A 23 16.80 -21.17 30.98
N TYR A 24 16.03 -20.18 31.43
CA TYR A 24 15.11 -19.45 30.56
C TYR A 24 15.97 -18.73 29.54
N LEU A 25 16.48 -19.48 28.55
CA LEU A 25 16.87 -18.87 27.30
C LEU A 25 15.56 -18.35 26.71
N PRO A 26 15.38 -17.03 26.54
CA PRO A 26 14.27 -16.55 25.75
C PRO A 26 14.37 -17.24 24.40
N ALA A 27 13.33 -17.97 24.01
CA ALA A 27 13.24 -18.47 22.64
C ALA A 27 13.52 -17.27 21.72
N PRO A 28 14.37 -17.40 20.69
CA PRO A 28 14.56 -16.32 19.74
C PRO A 28 13.17 -15.92 19.25
N SER A 29 12.72 -14.72 19.60
CA SER A 29 11.53 -14.17 18.99
C SER A 29 11.93 -13.90 17.55
N TYR A 30 11.65 -14.86 16.67
CA TYR A 30 11.56 -14.57 15.25
C TYR A 30 10.47 -13.51 15.14
N GLY A 31 10.90 -12.24 15.08
CA GLY A 31 9.98 -11.12 15.02
C GLY A 31 9.19 -11.27 13.74
N GLY A 32 7.95 -11.76 13.84
CA GLY A 32 7.09 -11.94 12.68
C GLY A 32 6.88 -10.63 11.93
N GLU A 33 6.34 -10.75 10.72
CA GLU A 33 5.86 -9.59 9.99
C GLU A 33 4.91 -8.75 10.87
N GLN A 34 5.14 -7.44 10.93
CA GLN A 34 4.27 -6.54 11.69
C GLN A 34 3.38 -5.77 10.72
N VAL A 35 2.09 -6.03 10.83
CA VAL A 35 1.05 -5.45 9.98
C VAL A 35 0.54 -4.17 10.64
N LEU A 36 0.61 -3.05 9.92
CA LEU A 36 -0.01 -1.79 10.34
C LEU A 36 -1.48 -1.74 9.93
N LEU A 37 -1.77 -2.18 8.71
CA LEU A 37 -3.09 -2.11 8.08
C LEU A 37 -3.35 -3.43 7.34
N SER A 38 -4.53 -3.99 7.57
CA SER A 38 -5.17 -5.02 6.73
C SER A 38 -6.57 -4.51 6.42
N GLU A 39 -6.81 -4.10 5.18
CA GLU A 39 -8.14 -3.75 4.67
C GLU A 39 -8.66 -4.95 3.89
N GLU A 40 -9.76 -5.54 4.37
CA GLU A 40 -10.41 -6.75 3.84
C GLU A 40 -11.82 -6.45 3.29
N PHE A 41 -12.17 -5.17 3.18
CA PHE A 41 -13.40 -4.68 2.54
C PHE A 41 -14.71 -5.25 3.12
N HIS A 42 -14.74 -5.51 4.43
CA HIS A 42 -15.98 -5.80 5.17
C HIS A 42 -17.02 -4.68 5.04
N ASN A 43 -16.55 -3.44 4.96
CA ASN A 43 -17.34 -2.26 4.63
C ASN A 43 -16.40 -1.20 4.04
N LEU A 44 -16.94 -0.03 3.71
CA LEU A 44 -16.17 1.11 3.18
C LEU A 44 -16.11 2.28 4.16
N ASP A 45 -16.33 2.06 5.46
CA ASP A 45 -16.40 3.14 6.46
C ASP A 45 -15.05 3.85 6.65
N ASN A 46 -13.94 3.19 6.33
CA ASN A 46 -12.59 3.77 6.36
C ASN A 46 -12.23 4.51 5.07
N TRP A 47 -13.13 4.56 4.10
CA TRP A 47 -12.94 5.20 2.80
C TRP A 47 -13.79 6.46 2.70
N GLU A 48 -13.26 7.48 2.02
CA GLU A 48 -14.01 8.68 1.66
C GLU A 48 -14.10 8.80 0.13
N PRO A 49 -15.28 9.10 -0.44
CA PRO A 49 -15.41 9.31 -1.87
C PRO A 49 -14.66 10.58 -2.30
N PHE A 50 -14.04 10.52 -3.47
CA PHE A 50 -13.37 11.64 -4.11
C PHE A 50 -13.89 11.81 -5.54
N TYR A 51 -14.43 13.00 -5.80
CA TYR A 51 -15.04 13.35 -7.09
C TYR A 51 -14.23 14.43 -7.80
N PHE A 52 -14.02 14.23 -9.10
CA PHE A 52 -13.34 15.20 -9.95
C PHE A 52 -14.36 16.23 -10.47
N PRO A 53 -14.15 17.56 -10.29
CA PRO A 53 -15.15 18.58 -10.62
C PRO A 53 -15.64 18.60 -12.09
N LYS A 54 -14.86 18.06 -13.02
CA LYS A 54 -15.19 18.04 -14.46
C LYS A 54 -15.81 16.73 -14.93
N ILE A 55 -15.93 15.73 -14.06
CA ILE A 55 -16.46 14.41 -14.39
C ILE A 55 -17.90 14.32 -13.87
N LYS A 56 -18.85 14.07 -14.79
CA LYS A 56 -20.29 14.04 -14.46
C LYS A 56 -20.78 12.68 -13.98
N SER A 57 -20.15 11.60 -14.45
CA SER A 57 -20.49 10.23 -14.12
C SER A 57 -19.39 9.62 -13.27
N HIS A 58 -19.76 8.96 -12.17
CA HIS A 58 -18.82 8.43 -11.19
C HIS A 58 -18.81 6.92 -11.20
N SER A 59 -17.64 6.35 -10.94
CA SER A 59 -17.47 4.91 -10.74
C SER A 59 -18.10 4.48 -9.43
N THR A 60 -18.54 3.23 -9.38
CA THR A 60 -19.24 2.63 -8.24
C THR A 60 -18.30 1.71 -7.48
N TYR A 61 -18.36 1.77 -6.15
CA TYR A 61 -17.57 0.96 -5.23
C TYR A 61 -18.53 0.27 -4.27
N THR A 62 -18.53 -1.07 -4.26
CA THR A 62 -19.41 -1.88 -3.41
C THR A 62 -18.66 -3.06 -2.84
N THR A 63 -19.11 -3.61 -1.71
CA THR A 63 -18.56 -4.84 -1.14
C THR A 63 -19.42 -6.02 -1.60
N ILE A 64 -18.78 -7.12 -2.00
CA ILE A 64 -19.44 -8.40 -2.32
C ILE A 64 -19.24 -9.31 -1.13
N ASP A 65 -20.36 -9.81 -0.58
CA ASP A 65 -20.41 -10.71 0.58
C ASP A 65 -19.64 -10.22 1.83
N GLY A 66 -19.22 -8.96 1.84
CA GLY A 66 -18.42 -8.36 2.91
C GLY A 66 -16.96 -8.77 2.92
N ASP A 67 -16.36 -9.22 1.81
CA ASP A 67 -14.94 -9.61 1.79
C ASP A 67 -14.18 -9.13 0.54
N VAL A 68 -14.87 -8.55 -0.44
CA VAL A 68 -14.27 -8.13 -1.71
C VAL A 68 -14.83 -6.79 -2.15
N LEU A 69 -13.97 -5.81 -2.41
CA LEU A 69 -14.36 -4.60 -3.11
C LEU A 69 -14.58 -4.90 -4.60
N LYS A 70 -15.76 -4.56 -5.11
CA LYS A 70 -16.06 -4.44 -6.53
C LYS A 70 -16.03 -2.97 -6.94
N ALA A 71 -15.21 -2.65 -7.93
CA ALA A 71 -15.13 -1.34 -8.55
C ALA A 71 -15.62 -1.42 -10.00
N GLU A 72 -16.55 -0.55 -10.37
CA GLU A 72 -17.18 -0.53 -11.69
C GLU A 72 -17.13 0.87 -12.29
N SER A 73 -16.81 0.97 -13.57
CA SER A 73 -16.93 2.23 -14.31
C SER A 73 -17.61 2.04 -15.66
N ARG A 74 -18.27 3.10 -16.13
CA ARG A 74 -18.87 3.19 -17.46
C ARG A 74 -18.87 4.65 -17.91
N ALA A 75 -17.94 5.01 -18.79
CA ALA A 75 -17.69 6.40 -19.18
C ALA A 75 -17.64 7.33 -17.95
N SER A 76 -16.97 6.88 -16.90
CA SER A 76 -17.05 7.47 -15.56
C SER A 76 -15.70 7.48 -14.87
N ALA A 77 -15.52 8.39 -13.91
CA ALA A 77 -14.36 8.39 -13.03
C ALA A 77 -14.70 8.97 -11.65
N SER A 78 -14.20 8.30 -10.64
CA SER A 78 -14.17 8.73 -9.23
C SER A 78 -13.15 7.88 -8.51
N ALA A 79 -12.69 8.33 -7.34
CA ALA A 79 -11.81 7.55 -6.48
C ALA A 79 -12.43 7.40 -5.09
N ILE A 80 -11.89 6.47 -4.31
CA ILE A 80 -12.07 6.41 -2.86
C ILE A 80 -10.70 6.53 -2.18
N ILE A 81 -10.61 7.36 -1.14
CA ILE A 81 -9.37 7.63 -0.42
C ILE A 81 -9.45 6.98 0.96
N TYR A 82 -8.39 6.29 1.36
CA TYR A 82 -8.30 5.72 2.69
C TYR A 82 -8.03 6.82 3.72
N LYS A 83 -8.83 6.87 4.79
CA LYS A 83 -8.80 7.96 5.78
C LYS A 83 -7.49 7.99 6.59
N THR A 84 -6.86 6.84 6.79
CA THR A 84 -5.68 6.70 7.64
C THR A 84 -4.39 6.95 6.86
N GLN A 85 -3.51 7.76 7.44
CA GLN A 85 -2.15 8.00 6.96
C GLN A 85 -1.17 7.07 7.67
N PHE A 86 -0.05 6.75 7.01
CA PHE A 86 1.01 5.94 7.58
C PHE A 86 2.39 6.49 7.22
N ASN A 87 3.41 6.09 7.99
CA ASN A 87 4.80 6.42 7.73
C ASN A 87 5.45 5.32 6.87
N VAL A 88 5.89 5.66 5.67
CA VAL A 88 6.49 4.72 4.71
C VAL A 88 7.85 4.20 5.16
N TYR A 89 8.55 4.89 6.06
CA TYR A 89 9.82 4.42 6.61
C TYR A 89 9.63 3.42 7.76
N ASP A 90 8.47 3.48 8.46
CA ASP A 90 8.14 2.53 9.51
C ASP A 90 7.53 1.25 8.93
N TYR A 91 6.69 1.39 7.90
CA TYR A 91 6.00 0.30 7.21
C TYR A 91 6.09 0.47 5.68
N PRO A 92 7.22 0.06 5.07
CA PRO A 92 7.50 0.32 3.65
C PRO A 92 6.79 -0.65 2.70
N MET A 93 6.33 -1.79 3.19
CA MET A 93 5.81 -2.84 2.33
C MET A 93 4.31 -2.67 2.11
N LEU A 94 3.91 -2.79 0.85
CA LEU A 94 2.53 -2.85 0.40
C LEU A 94 2.29 -4.21 -0.28
N GLN A 95 1.19 -4.87 0.04
CA GLN A 95 0.71 -6.07 -0.64
C GLN A 95 -0.78 -5.93 -0.88
N TRP A 96 -1.25 -6.39 -2.03
CA TRP A 96 -2.68 -6.42 -2.32
C TRP A 96 -3.00 -7.59 -3.23
N ARG A 97 -4.27 -7.96 -3.28
CA ARG A 97 -4.76 -9.02 -4.16
C ARG A 97 -5.94 -8.54 -4.96
N TRP A 98 -5.83 -8.60 -6.29
CA TRP A 98 -6.83 -8.07 -7.20
C TRP A 98 -7.17 -9.05 -8.33
N LYS A 99 -8.30 -8.79 -8.99
CA LYS A 99 -8.73 -9.48 -10.21
C LYS A 99 -9.39 -8.48 -11.13
N ILE A 100 -9.02 -8.48 -12.40
CA ILE A 100 -9.59 -7.62 -13.42
C ILE A 100 -10.43 -8.47 -14.38
N GLU A 101 -11.69 -8.08 -14.60
CA GLU A 101 -12.58 -8.82 -15.51
C GLU A 101 -12.28 -8.49 -16.97
N ASN A 102 -12.08 -7.20 -17.26
CA ASN A 102 -11.80 -6.70 -18.61
C ASN A 102 -10.94 -5.41 -18.57
N ILE A 103 -10.32 -5.11 -19.71
CA ILE A 103 -9.52 -3.91 -19.96
C ILE A 103 -10.19 -3.05 -21.05
N TYR A 104 -9.64 -1.87 -21.31
CA TYR A 104 -10.12 -0.95 -22.35
C TYR A 104 -9.37 -1.16 -23.67
N LEU A 105 -10.10 -1.39 -24.77
CA LEU A 105 -9.50 -1.63 -26.08
C LEU A 105 -8.80 -0.38 -26.63
N LYS A 106 -9.34 0.80 -26.33
CA LYS A 106 -8.78 2.09 -26.74
C LYS A 106 -7.71 2.61 -25.78
N GLY A 107 -7.55 1.98 -24.61
CA GLY A 107 -6.59 2.36 -23.58
C GLY A 107 -5.15 2.38 -24.09
N ASP A 108 -4.37 3.37 -23.65
CA ASP A 108 -2.96 3.55 -23.96
C ASP A 108 -2.35 4.47 -22.89
N ALA A 109 -1.56 3.89 -21.98
CA ALA A 109 -1.01 4.57 -20.82
C ALA A 109 -0.04 5.72 -21.17
N THR A 110 0.39 5.83 -22.43
CA THR A 110 1.28 6.88 -22.91
C THR A 110 0.54 8.11 -23.44
N LYS A 111 -0.79 8.06 -23.56
CA LYS A 111 -1.61 9.11 -24.16
C LYS A 111 -2.74 9.51 -23.24
N LYS A 112 -3.00 10.82 -23.16
CA LYS A 112 -4.14 11.38 -22.41
C LYS A 112 -5.48 10.74 -22.76
N SER A 113 -5.75 10.51 -24.05
CA SER A 113 -7.01 9.92 -24.50
C SER A 113 -7.18 8.43 -24.16
N GLY A 114 -6.13 7.78 -23.66
CA GLY A 114 -6.12 6.37 -23.31
C GLY A 114 -5.71 6.10 -21.87
N ASP A 115 -5.61 7.14 -21.03
CA ASP A 115 -5.19 7.06 -19.63
C ASP A 115 -6.35 6.60 -18.72
N ASP A 116 -7.07 5.56 -19.12
CA ASP A 116 -8.09 4.90 -18.30
C ASP A 116 -7.53 3.55 -17.86
N TYR A 117 -7.76 3.14 -16.60
CA TYR A 117 -7.34 1.81 -16.13
C TYR A 117 -8.48 1.13 -15.37
N PRO A 118 -8.62 -0.19 -15.53
CA PRO A 118 -9.70 -0.91 -14.87
C PRO A 118 -9.58 -0.87 -13.35
N LEU A 119 -8.36 -0.75 -12.82
CA LEU A 119 -8.13 -0.44 -11.42
C LEU A 119 -6.77 0.21 -11.22
N ARG A 120 -6.71 1.12 -10.26
CA ARG A 120 -5.53 1.86 -9.83
C ARG A 120 -5.43 1.80 -8.32
N LEU A 121 -4.27 1.44 -7.78
CA LEU A 121 -3.95 1.58 -6.37
C LEU A 121 -2.90 2.67 -6.18
N TYR A 122 -3.27 3.73 -5.48
CA TYR A 122 -2.39 4.86 -5.23
C TYR A 122 -1.73 4.78 -3.86
N VAL A 123 -0.47 5.19 -3.82
CA VAL A 123 0.18 5.71 -2.62
C VAL A 123 0.38 7.21 -2.81
N MET A 124 -0.33 8.01 -2.02
CA MET A 124 -0.34 9.46 -2.11
C MET A 124 0.53 10.07 -1.02
N PHE A 125 1.64 10.70 -1.40
CA PHE A 125 2.57 11.28 -0.45
C PHE A 125 2.08 12.67 -0.02
N LYS A 126 2.09 12.92 1.29
CA LYS A 126 1.56 14.14 1.88
C LYS A 126 2.40 15.36 1.48
N TYR A 127 1.70 16.38 1.00
CA TYR A 127 2.31 17.69 0.76
C TYR A 127 2.62 18.40 2.08
N ASP A 128 3.86 18.87 2.20
CA ASP A 128 4.31 19.74 3.29
C ASP A 128 4.51 21.18 2.76
N PRO A 129 3.58 22.11 3.06
CA PRO A 129 3.69 23.49 2.58
C PRO A 129 4.88 24.25 3.20
N ALA A 130 5.40 23.82 4.35
CA ALA A 130 6.55 24.46 4.99
C ALA A 130 7.87 24.17 4.24
N LYS A 131 7.91 23.08 3.47
CA LYS A 131 9.07 22.67 2.67
C LYS A 131 8.96 23.07 1.19
N ALA A 132 7.85 23.69 0.79
CA ALA A 132 7.57 23.98 -0.60
C ALA A 132 8.09 25.36 -1.05
N GLY A 133 8.68 25.40 -2.24
CA GLY A 133 9.02 26.66 -2.92
C GLY A 133 7.78 27.49 -3.27
N ILE A 134 7.98 28.80 -3.44
CA ILE A 134 6.93 29.81 -3.62
C ILE A 134 5.97 29.46 -4.77
N LEU A 135 6.50 29.03 -5.92
CA LEU A 135 5.69 28.67 -7.08
C LEU A 135 4.79 27.44 -6.82
N LYS A 136 5.33 26.39 -6.20
CA LYS A 136 4.56 25.18 -5.86
C LYS A 136 3.47 25.51 -4.84
N LYS A 137 3.78 26.35 -3.85
CA LYS A 137 2.80 26.83 -2.87
C LYS A 137 1.64 27.55 -3.53
N MET A 138 1.89 28.50 -4.45
CA MET A 138 0.83 29.20 -5.17
C MET A 138 -0.06 28.24 -5.98
N LYS A 139 0.54 27.33 -6.75
CA LYS A 139 -0.20 26.28 -7.50
C LYS A 139 -1.10 25.46 -6.56
N TYR A 140 -0.59 25.08 -5.40
CA TYR A 140 -1.28 24.19 -4.46
C TYR A 140 -2.39 24.90 -3.68
N GLU A 141 -2.25 26.20 -3.37
CA GLU A 141 -3.35 26.98 -2.79
C GLU A 141 -4.52 27.13 -3.77
N THR A 142 -4.24 27.38 -5.05
CA THR A 142 -5.30 27.43 -6.08
C THR A 142 -5.99 26.07 -6.22
N ALA A 143 -5.24 24.97 -6.23
CA ALA A 143 -5.81 23.63 -6.25
C ALA A 143 -6.68 23.37 -5.01
N LYS A 144 -6.20 23.72 -3.81
CA LYS A 144 -6.98 23.59 -2.57
C LYS A 144 -8.28 24.37 -2.61
N ALA A 145 -8.29 25.58 -3.18
CA ALA A 145 -9.52 26.35 -3.35
C ALA A 145 -10.55 25.65 -4.26
N LEU A 146 -10.08 24.88 -5.26
CA LEU A 146 -10.94 24.16 -6.20
C LEU A 146 -11.42 22.80 -5.65
N TYR A 147 -10.54 22.05 -4.98
CA TYR A 147 -10.79 20.67 -4.53
C TYR A 147 -11.09 20.54 -3.03
N GLY A 148 -11.02 21.64 -2.26
CA GLY A 148 -11.22 21.67 -0.81
C GLY A 148 -10.05 21.12 0.03
N LYS A 149 -9.11 20.39 -0.59
CA LYS A 149 -7.93 19.79 0.06
C LYS A 149 -6.68 20.07 -0.77
N TYR A 150 -5.51 20.11 -0.14
CA TYR A 150 -4.25 20.17 -0.90
C TYR A 150 -4.08 18.91 -1.76
N PRO A 151 -3.60 19.04 -3.01
CA PRO A 151 -3.18 17.89 -3.76
C PRO A 151 -1.96 17.23 -3.08
N PRO A 152 -1.72 15.93 -3.34
CA PRO A 152 -0.54 15.25 -2.81
C PRO A 152 0.76 15.91 -3.30
N HIS A 153 1.85 15.66 -2.57
CA HIS A 153 3.20 16.05 -2.99
C HIS A 153 3.57 15.41 -4.33
N SER A 154 3.32 14.10 -4.39
CA SER A 154 3.59 13.17 -5.48
C SER A 154 2.79 11.89 -5.23
N THR A 155 2.62 11.06 -6.25
CA THR A 155 1.92 9.78 -6.13
C THR A 155 2.65 8.66 -6.86
N LEU A 156 2.61 7.47 -6.28
CA LEU A 156 2.82 6.21 -7.00
C LEU A 156 1.45 5.62 -7.32
N ASN A 157 1.28 5.13 -8.53
CA ASN A 157 0.03 4.54 -9.01
C ASN A 157 0.30 3.17 -9.61
N TYR A 158 -0.06 2.11 -8.89
CA TYR A 158 0.05 0.74 -9.36
C TYR A 158 -1.14 0.41 -10.23
N ILE A 159 -0.88 0.03 -11.48
CA ILE A 159 -1.90 -0.10 -12.52
C ILE A 159 -1.86 -1.47 -13.20
N TRP A 160 -3.03 -1.90 -13.66
CA TRP A 160 -3.13 -2.89 -14.73
C TRP A 160 -3.16 -2.15 -16.08
N ALA A 161 -2.05 -2.19 -16.82
CA ALA A 161 -1.99 -1.49 -18.11
C ALA A 161 -2.80 -2.22 -19.18
N ASN A 162 -3.58 -1.47 -19.97
CA ASN A 162 -4.38 -2.06 -21.06
C ASN A 162 -3.51 -2.70 -22.15
N LYS A 163 -2.30 -2.16 -22.36
CA LYS A 163 -1.35 -2.63 -23.38
C LYS A 163 -0.02 -2.95 -22.72
N SER A 164 0.80 -3.71 -23.44
CA SER A 164 2.15 -3.99 -22.96
C SER A 164 3.05 -2.77 -23.10
N HIS A 165 3.84 -2.50 -22.06
CA HIS A 165 4.83 -1.43 -22.03
C HIS A 165 6.17 -2.00 -21.59
N SER A 166 7.24 -1.63 -22.30
CA SER A 166 8.61 -1.97 -21.92
C SER A 166 9.07 -1.21 -20.67
N ASP A 167 8.53 0.00 -20.49
CA ASP A 167 8.90 0.87 -19.39
C ASP A 167 8.24 0.41 -18.10
N LYS A 168 9.04 0.29 -17.04
CA LYS A 168 8.57 -0.09 -15.71
C LYS A 168 7.91 1.07 -14.96
N ILE A 169 8.14 2.29 -15.42
CA ILE A 169 7.64 3.52 -14.80
C ILE A 169 7.20 4.46 -15.91
N LEU A 170 5.94 4.86 -15.89
CA LEU A 170 5.35 5.82 -16.81
C LEU A 170 5.04 7.11 -16.04
N THR A 171 5.27 8.26 -16.66
CA THR A 171 4.81 9.53 -16.07
C THR A 171 3.38 9.79 -16.52
N ASN A 172 2.48 10.06 -15.58
CA ASN A 172 1.08 10.33 -15.93
C ASN A 172 1.00 11.55 -16.88
N PRO A 173 0.27 11.45 -17.99
CA PRO A 173 0.25 12.51 -19.00
C PRO A 173 -0.50 13.78 -18.55
N TYR A 174 -1.33 13.69 -17.50
CA TYR A 174 -2.04 14.82 -16.91
C TYR A 174 -1.31 15.46 -15.73
N ALA A 175 -0.51 14.69 -14.98
CA ALA A 175 0.21 15.16 -13.80
C ALA A 175 1.63 14.58 -13.71
N GLY A 176 2.64 15.43 -13.89
CA GLY A 176 4.05 15.01 -13.82
C GLY A 176 4.47 14.49 -12.43
N GLU A 177 3.74 14.89 -11.40
CA GLU A 177 3.91 14.47 -10.00
C GLU A 177 3.34 13.06 -9.72
N ALA A 178 2.67 12.43 -10.69
CA ALA A 178 2.15 11.07 -10.58
C ALA A 178 2.96 10.10 -11.47
N LYS A 179 3.50 9.05 -10.85
CA LYS A 179 4.26 7.99 -11.53
C LYS A 179 3.45 6.71 -11.50
N MET A 180 3.21 6.15 -12.68
CA MET A 180 2.45 4.94 -12.88
C MET A 180 3.40 3.76 -13.01
N ILE A 181 3.13 2.69 -12.26
CA ILE A 181 3.92 1.46 -12.24
C ILE A 181 3.02 0.33 -12.74
N PRO A 182 3.19 -0.10 -14.01
CA PRO A 182 2.51 -1.27 -14.53
C PRO A 182 3.02 -2.53 -13.81
N VAL A 183 2.21 -3.06 -12.90
CA VAL A 183 2.48 -4.34 -12.21
C VAL A 183 1.92 -5.52 -13.00
N GLU A 184 0.84 -5.29 -13.74
CA GLU A 184 0.25 -6.26 -14.67
C GLU A 184 -0.20 -5.57 -15.96
N GLN A 185 -0.34 -6.35 -17.04
CA GLN A 185 -0.58 -5.81 -18.38
C GLN A 185 -1.42 -6.74 -19.26
N GLY A 186 -2.22 -6.15 -20.14
CA GLY A 186 -2.90 -6.85 -21.22
C GLY A 186 -3.96 -7.85 -20.75
N THR A 187 -4.28 -8.82 -21.61
CA THR A 187 -5.44 -9.72 -21.42
C THR A 187 -5.10 -11.08 -20.82
N GLN A 188 -3.81 -11.43 -20.72
CA GLN A 188 -3.39 -12.82 -20.47
C GLN A 188 -3.80 -13.37 -19.11
N LYS A 189 -3.86 -12.51 -18.08
CA LYS A 189 -4.19 -12.90 -16.71
C LYS A 189 -5.55 -12.38 -16.23
N LEU A 190 -6.41 -11.91 -17.15
CA LEU A 190 -7.76 -11.48 -16.78
C LEU A 190 -8.52 -12.62 -16.11
N ASN A 191 -9.47 -12.27 -15.25
CA ASN A 191 -10.29 -13.20 -14.48
C ASN A 191 -9.51 -14.13 -13.54
N THR A 192 -8.25 -13.81 -13.26
CA THR A 192 -7.41 -14.52 -12.28
C THR A 192 -7.08 -13.60 -11.11
N TRP A 193 -7.16 -14.14 -9.89
CA TRP A 193 -6.71 -13.43 -8.69
C TRP A 193 -5.19 -13.43 -8.62
N LEU A 194 -4.58 -12.25 -8.58
CA LEU A 194 -3.14 -12.05 -8.49
C LEU A 194 -2.78 -11.30 -7.21
N VAL A 195 -1.67 -11.70 -6.59
CA VAL A 195 -1.09 -11.02 -5.43
C VAL A 195 0.10 -10.21 -5.89
N GLU A 196 0.05 -8.91 -5.63
CA GLU A 196 1.13 -7.97 -5.92
C GLU A 196 1.82 -7.54 -4.62
N GLN A 197 3.10 -7.18 -4.73
CA GLN A 197 3.88 -6.64 -3.62
C GLN A 197 4.78 -5.51 -4.11
N ALA A 198 4.92 -4.48 -3.30
CA ALA A 198 5.77 -3.33 -3.57
C ALA A 198 6.51 -2.88 -2.30
N ASP A 199 7.76 -2.46 -2.47
CA ASP A 199 8.46 -1.62 -1.49
C ASP A 199 8.22 -0.16 -1.90
N ILE A 200 7.40 0.54 -1.13
CA ILE A 200 6.94 1.89 -1.45
C ILE A 200 8.13 2.86 -1.57
N VAL A 201 9.14 2.69 -0.71
CA VAL A 201 10.28 3.61 -0.64
C VAL A 201 11.22 3.34 -1.82
N GLU A 202 11.50 2.08 -2.12
CA GLU A 202 12.30 1.70 -3.30
C GLU A 202 11.63 2.16 -4.59
N ASP A 203 10.33 1.92 -4.73
CA ASP A 203 9.56 2.30 -5.92
C ASP A 203 9.54 3.81 -6.12
N TYR A 204 9.44 4.57 -5.03
CA TYR A 204 9.55 6.02 -5.08
C TYR A 204 10.93 6.47 -5.58
N ARG A 205 12.01 5.93 -5.01
CA ARG A 205 13.38 6.27 -5.44
C ARG A 205 13.60 5.95 -6.91
N ARG A 206 13.12 4.80 -7.39
CA ARG A 206 13.20 4.43 -8.81
C ARG A 206 12.41 5.39 -9.70
N ALA A 207 11.25 5.86 -9.23
CA ALA A 207 10.36 6.69 -10.02
C ALA A 207 10.73 8.18 -10.05
N PHE A 208 11.30 8.70 -8.97
CA PHE A 208 11.57 10.14 -8.80
C PHE A 208 13.05 10.48 -8.65
N GLY A 209 13.92 9.53 -8.32
CA GLY A 209 15.35 9.76 -8.09
C GLY A 209 15.67 10.48 -6.77
N GLU A 210 14.72 10.55 -5.84
CA GLU A 210 14.84 11.21 -4.53
C GLU A 210 14.11 10.40 -3.43
N GLU A 211 14.24 10.82 -2.17
CA GLU A 211 13.55 10.20 -1.04
C GLU A 211 12.06 10.62 -0.96
N PRO A 212 11.14 9.69 -0.61
CA PRO A 212 9.74 10.04 -0.43
C PRO A 212 9.50 10.92 0.80
N PRO A 213 8.46 11.77 0.78
CA PRO A 213 7.87 12.28 2.01
C PRO A 213 7.48 11.11 2.93
N ALA A 214 7.71 11.26 4.24
CA ALA A 214 7.49 10.16 5.18
C ALA A 214 6.02 9.71 5.28
N VAL A 215 5.08 10.64 5.16
CA VAL A 215 3.65 10.36 5.37
C VAL A 215 2.95 10.12 4.05
N ALA A 216 2.23 9.01 3.94
CA ALA A 216 1.40 8.67 2.79
C ALA A 216 -0.01 8.20 3.20
N SER A 217 -0.94 8.20 2.24
CA SER A 217 -2.24 7.54 2.35
C SER A 217 -2.53 6.72 1.09
N LEU A 218 -3.52 5.83 1.16
CA LEU A 218 -3.94 5.01 0.02
C LEU A 218 -5.14 5.62 -0.70
N ALA A 219 -5.29 5.33 -1.98
CA ALA A 219 -6.54 5.56 -2.72
C ALA A 219 -6.75 4.48 -3.78
N ILE A 220 -8.00 4.23 -4.14
CA ILE A 220 -8.39 3.33 -5.23
C ILE A 220 -9.16 4.13 -6.26
N MET A 221 -8.90 3.89 -7.54
CA MET A 221 -9.66 4.47 -8.64
C MET A 221 -9.93 3.42 -9.71
N ASN A 222 -11.15 3.43 -10.21
CA ASN A 222 -11.51 2.84 -11.49
C ASN A 222 -12.00 3.99 -12.39
N ASP A 223 -11.45 4.11 -13.58
CA ASP A 223 -11.76 5.19 -14.51
C ASP A 223 -11.89 4.71 -15.96
N SER A 224 -12.88 5.26 -16.65
CA SER A 224 -13.22 5.00 -18.06
C SER A 224 -13.66 6.27 -18.80
N ASP A 225 -13.39 7.47 -18.27
CA ASP A 225 -13.89 8.72 -18.81
C ASP A 225 -13.18 9.15 -20.10
N ASN A 226 -11.94 8.71 -20.35
CA ASN A 226 -11.18 9.08 -21.55
C ASN A 226 -11.50 8.20 -22.77
N THR A 227 -11.71 6.90 -22.56
CA THR A 227 -12.03 5.89 -23.57
C THR A 227 -13.54 5.79 -23.82
N GLY A 228 -14.35 6.15 -22.82
CA GLY A 228 -15.80 6.00 -22.80
C GLY A 228 -16.26 4.53 -22.72
N GLU A 229 -15.35 3.63 -22.35
CA GLU A 229 -15.61 2.20 -22.21
C GLU A 229 -16.15 1.87 -20.80
N SER A 230 -16.09 0.60 -20.38
CA SER A 230 -16.51 0.17 -19.05
C SER A 230 -15.61 -0.95 -18.54
N SER A 231 -15.41 -1.03 -17.24
CA SER A 231 -14.68 -2.14 -16.62
C SER A 231 -15.29 -2.57 -15.29
N ILE A 232 -15.03 -3.83 -14.96
CA ILE A 232 -15.29 -4.39 -13.64
C ILE A 232 -13.96 -4.94 -13.08
N SER A 233 -13.69 -4.56 -11.83
CA SER A 233 -12.48 -4.94 -11.12
C SER A 233 -12.79 -5.29 -9.69
N TYR A 234 -11.95 -6.14 -9.13
CA TYR A 234 -12.11 -6.67 -7.78
C TYR A 234 -10.82 -6.53 -6.98
N LEU A 235 -10.95 -6.23 -5.71
CA LEU A 235 -9.86 -6.14 -4.75
C LEU A 235 -10.26 -6.91 -3.49
N ASP A 236 -9.45 -7.91 -3.14
CA ASP A 236 -9.68 -8.84 -2.02
C ASP A 236 -9.15 -8.23 -0.72
N TYR A 237 -7.89 -7.78 -0.72
CA TYR A 237 -7.33 -7.05 0.42
C TYR A 237 -6.26 -6.05 0.00
N ILE A 238 -5.97 -5.10 0.91
CA ILE A 238 -4.75 -4.29 0.92
C ILE A 238 -4.07 -4.40 2.28
N LYS A 239 -2.76 -4.61 2.27
CA LYS A 239 -1.95 -4.80 3.46
C LYS A 239 -0.75 -3.86 3.46
N ILE A 240 -0.55 -3.12 4.55
CA ILE A 240 0.66 -2.34 4.83
C ILE A 240 1.39 -2.98 6.00
N TYR A 241 2.67 -3.27 5.81
CA TYR A 241 3.44 -4.02 6.80
C TYR A 241 4.93 -3.67 6.76
N ARG A 242 5.66 -4.17 7.76
CA ARG A 242 7.13 -4.22 7.77
C ARG A 242 7.60 -5.65 7.94
N LYS A 243 8.64 -6.00 7.18
CA LYS A 243 9.31 -7.29 7.30
C LYS A 243 9.98 -7.39 8.67
N ALA A 244 10.16 -8.64 9.13
CA ALA A 244 11.00 -8.95 10.26
C ALA A 244 12.37 -8.27 10.12
N GLN A 245 12.84 -7.59 11.16
CA GLN A 245 14.25 -7.22 11.21
C GLN A 245 15.05 -8.52 11.31
N THR A 246 15.84 -8.83 10.29
CA THR A 246 16.81 -9.93 10.40
C THR A 246 17.91 -9.41 11.34
N PRO A 247 18.25 -10.15 12.41
CA PRO A 247 19.24 -9.71 13.39
C PRO A 247 20.62 -9.45 12.76
#